data_AF-A0AA40YMX9-F1
#
_entry.id   AF-A0AA40YMX9-F1
#
_cell.length_a   1.000
_cell.length_b   1.000
_cell.length_c   1.000
_cell.angle_alpha   90.00
_cell.angle_beta   90.00
_cell.angle_gamma   90.00
#
_symmetry.space_group_name_H-M   'P 1'
#
loop_
_entity.id
_entity.type
_entity.pdbx_description
1 polymer ?
#
loop_
_entity_poly.entity_id
_entity_poly.type
_entity_poly.pdbx_seq_one_letter_code
_entity_poly.pdbx_strand_id
1 'polypeptide(L)'
;MKYKDIAAKYDVALSTVKSWKQRYGWSRNKDAPPKKSTHTKSKSTRTKNIVEEAIDEVDGSGLTDKQKAFVIEYVRTFNATQSYMNIYGVDYKTASAAGPRLLGNVRVKHEIERVRKARLQEMGADKNDVLADLMKQAFSDIGSYLDFGGYDEFAIDYQGEPLVDVDGNPVINHRSWVQLKDKSLVDTSLIKKVSIGRDGVVLDLYDKQKAQERLLAEINKSQQVELESARVRRVIADAIIAEAKAAAIQTTGAEQERQDEQIDRLLAGINIIAQEELRKADEGNG
;
A
#
# COMPACT_ATOMS: atom_id res chain seq x y z
N MET A 1 -13.91 51.41 31.28
CA MET A 1 -12.90 51.63 32.33
C MET A 1 -12.99 50.54 33.40
N LYS A 2 -11.87 50.03 33.93
CA LYS A 2 -11.89 49.03 35.03
C LYS A 2 -11.87 49.76 36.38
N TYR A 3 -12.45 49.16 37.42
CA TYR A 3 -12.51 49.80 38.75
C TYR A 3 -11.14 50.01 39.40
N LYS A 4 -10.16 49.17 39.05
CA LYS A 4 -8.77 49.30 39.51
C LYS A 4 -8.12 50.60 39.03
N ASP A 5 -8.44 51.02 37.80
CA ASP A 5 -7.88 52.23 37.20
C ASP A 5 -8.49 53.50 37.84
N ILE A 6 -9.78 53.44 38.20
CA ILE A 6 -10.47 54.53 38.91
C ILE A 6 -9.92 54.67 40.34
N ALA A 7 -9.73 53.54 41.01
CA ALA A 7 -9.14 53.49 42.36
C ALA A 7 -7.75 54.15 42.37
N ALA A 8 -6.88 53.79 41.42
CA ALA A 8 -5.55 54.39 41.29
C ALA A 8 -5.58 55.87 40.93
N LYS A 9 -6.50 56.29 40.04
CA LYS A 9 -6.62 57.70 39.61
C LYS A 9 -6.97 58.65 40.75
N TYR A 10 -7.83 58.20 41.67
CA TYR A 10 -8.30 59.02 42.78
C TYR A 10 -7.65 58.62 44.12
N ASP A 11 -6.61 57.78 44.08
CA ASP A 11 -5.90 57.22 45.23
C ASP A 11 -6.82 56.71 46.36
N VAL A 12 -7.86 55.97 45.96
CA VAL A 12 -8.83 55.37 46.89
C VAL A 12 -8.79 53.85 46.81
N ALA A 13 -9.09 53.18 47.92
CA ALA A 13 -9.16 51.73 47.94
C ALA A 13 -10.23 51.19 46.97
N LEU A 14 -9.95 50.04 46.35
CA LEU A 14 -10.85 49.39 45.39
C LEU A 14 -12.23 49.08 45.99
N SER A 15 -12.29 48.78 47.29
CA SER A 15 -13.53 48.57 48.05
C SER A 15 -14.43 49.82 48.06
N THR A 16 -13.83 51.01 48.16
CA THR A 16 -14.53 52.29 48.12
C THR A 16 -15.19 52.53 46.78
N VAL A 17 -14.47 52.29 45.68
CA VAL A 17 -15.01 52.43 44.31
C VAL A 17 -16.16 51.45 44.06
N LYS A 18 -16.05 50.21 44.57
CA LYS A 18 -17.15 49.23 44.50
C LYS A 18 -18.38 49.67 45.30
N SER A 19 -18.18 50.28 46.47
CA SER A 19 -19.26 50.84 47.28
C SER A 19 -19.95 52.02 46.57
N TRP A 20 -19.20 52.90 45.89
CA TRP A 20 -19.77 53.98 45.08
C TRP A 20 -20.61 53.46 43.92
N LYS A 21 -20.13 52.41 43.23
CA LYS A 21 -20.90 51.76 42.17
C LYS A 21 -22.26 51.29 42.67
N GLN A 22 -22.30 50.71 43.87
CA GLN A 22 -23.55 50.21 44.47
C GLN A 22 -24.44 51.36 44.98
N ARG A 23 -23.87 52.35 45.69
CA ARG A 23 -24.62 53.48 46.26
C ARG A 23 -25.20 54.41 45.19
N TYR A 24 -24.47 54.65 44.12
CA TYR A 24 -24.88 55.58 43.06
C TYR A 24 -25.38 54.87 41.79
N GLY A 25 -25.65 53.55 41.88
CA GLY A 25 -26.31 52.80 40.82
C GLY A 25 -25.57 52.78 39.48
N TRP A 26 -24.24 52.72 39.48
CA TRP A 26 -23.46 52.76 38.24
C TRP A 26 -23.66 51.46 37.43
N SER A 27 -24.41 51.55 36.35
CA SER A 27 -24.56 50.50 35.34
C SER A 27 -23.58 50.71 34.18
N ARG A 28 -23.14 49.63 33.53
CA ARG A 28 -22.46 49.73 32.24
C ARG A 28 -23.57 49.71 31.19
N ASN A 29 -23.76 50.80 30.44
CA ASN A 29 -24.55 50.74 29.21
C ASN A 29 -23.96 49.67 28.27
N LYS A 30 -24.85 48.92 27.63
CA LYS A 30 -24.58 47.69 26.87
C LYS A 30 -23.83 47.91 25.54
N ASP A 31 -23.14 49.02 25.37
CA ASP A 31 -22.42 49.33 24.13
C ASP A 31 -20.92 49.02 24.26
N ALA A 32 -20.61 47.77 24.65
CA ALA A 32 -19.26 47.25 24.49
C ALA A 32 -19.08 46.88 23.01
N PRO A 33 -18.03 47.37 22.32
CA PRO A 33 -17.72 46.87 20.99
C PRO A 33 -17.51 45.35 21.09
N PRO A 34 -17.96 44.56 20.10
CA PRO A 34 -17.90 43.11 20.17
C PRO A 34 -16.46 42.71 20.46
N LYS A 35 -16.27 41.91 21.52
CA LYS A 35 -14.95 41.37 21.87
C LYS A 35 -14.40 40.68 20.62
N LYS A 36 -13.28 41.18 20.08
CA LYS A 36 -12.47 40.39 19.15
C LYS A 36 -12.08 39.12 19.89
N SER A 37 -12.72 38.03 19.50
CA SER A 37 -12.39 36.69 19.94
C SER A 37 -10.94 36.41 19.50
N THR A 38 -10.02 36.38 20.45
CA THR A 38 -8.69 35.79 20.31
C THR A 38 -8.75 34.28 20.55
N HIS A 39 -9.81 33.60 20.09
CA HIS A 39 -9.70 32.17 19.87
C HIS A 39 -8.72 31.98 18.71
N THR A 40 -7.46 31.66 19.04
CA THR A 40 -6.65 30.89 18.12
C THR A 40 -7.49 29.67 17.75
N LYS A 41 -7.77 29.47 16.46
CA LYS A 41 -8.43 28.26 15.99
C LYS A 41 -7.68 27.09 16.61
N SER A 42 -8.35 26.30 17.45
CA SER A 42 -7.76 25.07 17.94
C SER A 42 -7.43 24.23 16.71
N LYS A 43 -6.14 24.04 16.42
CA LYS A 43 -5.72 23.00 15.47
C LYS A 43 -6.31 21.71 16.02
N SER A 44 -7.20 21.10 15.24
CA SER A 44 -7.72 19.78 15.52
C SER A 44 -6.55 18.84 15.78
N THR A 45 -6.50 18.24 16.98
CA THR A 45 -5.57 17.18 17.36
C THR A 45 -6.07 15.80 16.97
N ARG A 46 -7.08 15.72 16.08
CA ARG A 46 -7.33 14.49 15.34
C ARG A 46 -6.14 14.31 14.40
N THR A 47 -5.35 13.27 14.61
CA THR A 47 -4.46 12.73 13.57
C THR A 47 -5.32 12.59 12.32
N LYS A 48 -5.14 13.50 11.35
CA LYS A 48 -5.85 13.40 10.08
C LYS A 48 -5.47 12.05 9.49
N ASN A 49 -6.44 11.27 9.04
CA ASN A 49 -6.13 10.06 8.30
C ASN A 49 -5.33 10.46 7.06
N ILE A 50 -4.40 9.62 6.63
CA ILE A 50 -3.50 9.89 5.49
C ILE A 50 -4.32 10.26 4.24
N VAL A 51 -5.52 9.70 4.09
CA VAL A 51 -6.45 10.06 3.00
C VAL A 51 -7.08 11.44 3.19
N GLU A 52 -7.39 11.89 4.40
CA GLU A 52 -7.87 13.27 4.65
C GLU A 52 -6.76 14.29 4.38
N GLU A 53 -5.52 13.99 4.74
CA GLU A 53 -4.36 14.85 4.43
C GLU A 53 -4.05 14.87 2.93
N ALA A 54 -4.11 13.71 2.27
CA ALA A 54 -3.98 13.62 0.83
C ALA A 54 -5.13 14.33 0.10
N ILE A 55 -6.34 14.42 0.67
CA ILE A 55 -7.46 15.20 0.12
C ILE A 55 -7.23 16.71 0.31
N ASP A 56 -6.75 17.14 1.47
CA ASP A 56 -6.45 18.55 1.74
C ASP A 56 -5.32 19.09 0.85
N GLU A 57 -4.34 18.26 0.48
CA GLU A 57 -3.30 18.62 -0.50
C GLU A 57 -3.85 18.75 -1.94
N VAL A 58 -5.02 18.16 -2.25
CA VAL A 58 -5.68 18.34 -3.55
C VAL A 58 -6.04 19.81 -3.75
N ASP A 59 -6.30 20.54 -2.67
CA ASP A 59 -6.70 21.95 -2.75
C ASP A 59 -5.59 22.88 -3.28
N GLY A 60 -4.32 22.47 -3.22
CA GLY A 60 -3.17 23.20 -3.79
C GLY A 60 -2.87 22.86 -5.26
N SER A 61 -3.52 21.85 -5.84
CA SER A 61 -3.16 21.26 -7.14
C SER A 61 -3.63 22.03 -8.37
N GLY A 62 -4.37 23.13 -8.19
CA GLY A 62 -5.01 23.93 -9.26
C GLY A 62 -6.04 23.15 -10.11
N LEU A 63 -6.57 22.06 -9.58
CA LEU A 63 -7.79 21.40 -10.08
C LEU A 63 -9.04 22.18 -9.66
N THR A 64 -10.07 22.16 -10.50
CA THR A 64 -11.39 22.69 -10.13
C THR A 64 -12.06 21.79 -9.09
N ASP A 65 -12.94 22.33 -8.25
CA ASP A 65 -13.58 21.55 -7.17
C ASP A 65 -14.33 20.31 -7.68
N LYS A 66 -14.95 20.40 -8.88
CA LYS A 66 -15.55 19.23 -9.53
C LYS A 66 -14.53 18.17 -9.94
N GLN A 67 -13.35 18.56 -10.40
CA GLN A 67 -12.29 17.61 -10.71
C GLN A 67 -11.74 16.95 -9.44
N LYS A 68 -11.60 17.70 -8.34
CA LYS A 68 -11.21 17.14 -7.04
C LYS A 68 -12.22 16.10 -6.56
N ALA A 69 -13.51 16.45 -6.60
CA ALA A 69 -14.59 15.54 -6.24
C ALA A 69 -14.60 14.29 -7.14
N PHE A 70 -14.31 14.45 -8.43
CA PHE A 70 -14.16 13.33 -9.35
C PHE A 70 -12.99 12.41 -8.99
N VAL A 71 -11.82 12.95 -8.61
CA VAL A 71 -10.66 12.15 -8.18
C VAL A 71 -11.02 11.28 -6.99
N ILE A 72 -11.64 11.87 -5.96
CA ILE A 72 -12.04 11.17 -4.73
C ILE A 72 -13.04 10.05 -5.04
N GLU A 73 -14.07 10.37 -5.82
CA GLU A 73 -15.12 9.42 -6.20
C GLU A 73 -14.59 8.28 -7.10
N TYR A 74 -13.65 8.60 -7.99
CA TYR A 74 -13.01 7.61 -8.84
C TYR A 74 -12.11 6.66 -8.05
N VAL A 75 -11.33 7.17 -7.09
CA VAL A 75 -10.53 6.29 -6.21
C VAL A 75 -11.44 5.39 -5.38
N ARG A 76 -12.65 5.84 -5.01
CA ARG A 76 -13.64 5.04 -4.29
C ARG A 76 -14.23 3.92 -5.14
N THR A 77 -14.65 4.20 -6.36
CA THR A 77 -15.48 3.29 -7.19
C THR A 77 -14.73 2.58 -8.31
N PHE A 78 -13.52 3.05 -8.67
CA PHE A 78 -12.74 2.63 -9.83
C PHE A 78 -13.50 2.65 -11.17
N ASN A 79 -14.61 3.39 -11.23
CA ASN A 79 -15.46 3.51 -12.42
C ASN A 79 -15.53 4.98 -12.86
N ALA A 80 -14.85 5.30 -13.97
CA ALA A 80 -14.76 6.67 -14.47
C ALA A 80 -16.11 7.24 -14.91
N THR A 81 -16.90 6.43 -15.61
CA THR A 81 -18.23 6.83 -16.10
C THR A 81 -19.17 7.13 -14.95
N GLN A 82 -19.26 6.21 -13.97
CA GLN A 82 -20.12 6.39 -12.81
C GLN A 82 -19.67 7.57 -11.94
N SER A 83 -18.36 7.72 -11.72
CA SER A 83 -17.81 8.85 -10.97
C SER A 83 -18.14 10.18 -11.64
N TYR A 84 -18.04 10.23 -12.98
CA TYR A 84 -18.36 11.44 -13.72
C TYR A 84 -19.86 11.77 -13.65
N MET A 85 -20.74 10.77 -13.76
CA MET A 85 -22.19 10.95 -13.58
C MET A 85 -22.51 11.49 -12.18
N ASN A 86 -21.92 10.91 -11.14
CA ASN A 86 -22.18 11.29 -9.74
C ASN A 86 -21.77 12.75 -9.45
N ILE A 87 -20.65 13.20 -10.03
CA ILE A 87 -20.09 14.53 -9.73
C ILE A 87 -20.62 15.62 -10.66
N TYR A 88 -20.79 15.31 -11.95
CA TYR A 88 -21.19 16.30 -12.94
C TYR A 88 -22.70 16.29 -13.22
N GLY A 89 -23.44 15.28 -12.73
CA GLY A 89 -24.90 15.19 -12.88
C GLY A 89 -25.34 15.05 -14.34
N VAL A 90 -24.53 14.38 -15.17
CA VAL A 90 -24.77 14.21 -16.60
C VAL A 90 -25.33 12.81 -16.93
N ASP A 91 -25.90 12.68 -18.11
CA ASP A 91 -26.39 11.41 -18.64
C ASP A 91 -25.23 10.45 -18.98
N TYR A 92 -25.56 9.16 -19.08
CA TYR A 92 -24.60 8.10 -19.36
C TYR A 92 -23.85 8.29 -20.68
N LYS A 93 -24.51 8.78 -21.75
CA LYS A 93 -23.85 8.93 -23.06
C LYS A 93 -22.74 9.97 -22.95
N THR A 94 -23.02 11.10 -22.27
CA THR A 94 -22.02 12.14 -22.03
C THR A 94 -20.90 11.65 -21.09
N ALA A 95 -21.25 10.98 -19.99
CA ALA A 95 -20.27 10.49 -19.01
C ALA A 95 -19.33 9.42 -19.58
N SER A 96 -19.83 8.53 -20.44
CA SER A 96 -19.03 7.44 -20.99
C SER A 96 -17.88 7.92 -21.88
N ALA A 97 -18.02 9.11 -22.49
CA ALA A 97 -16.94 9.77 -23.21
C ALA A 97 -16.10 10.71 -22.31
N ALA A 98 -16.76 11.49 -21.46
CA ALA A 98 -16.09 12.54 -20.66
C ALA A 98 -15.30 11.99 -19.47
N GLY A 99 -15.79 10.93 -18.81
CA GLY A 99 -15.15 10.30 -17.66
C GLY A 99 -13.76 9.76 -17.99
N PRO A 100 -13.62 8.85 -18.97
CA PRO A 100 -12.31 8.36 -19.41
C PRO A 100 -11.41 9.46 -19.95
N ARG A 101 -11.97 10.45 -20.66
CA ARG A 101 -11.21 11.62 -21.13
C ARG A 101 -10.61 12.41 -19.97
N LEU A 102 -11.33 12.57 -18.86
CA LEU A 102 -10.84 13.30 -17.69
C LEU A 102 -9.67 12.59 -17.00
N LEU A 103 -9.61 11.25 -17.06
CA LEU A 103 -8.45 10.48 -16.59
C LEU A 103 -7.18 10.73 -17.43
N GLY A 104 -7.33 11.15 -18.69
CA GLY A 104 -6.20 11.53 -19.55
C GLY A 104 -5.57 12.87 -19.18
N ASN A 105 -6.22 13.69 -18.33
CA ASN A 105 -5.66 14.94 -17.85
C ASN A 105 -4.49 14.65 -16.88
N VAL A 106 -3.31 15.16 -17.20
CA VAL A 106 -2.07 14.90 -16.44
C VAL A 106 -2.22 15.27 -14.95
N ARG A 107 -2.89 16.38 -14.63
CA ARG A 107 -3.09 16.82 -13.23
C ARG A 107 -4.02 15.89 -12.49
N VAL A 108 -5.13 15.51 -13.12
CA VAL A 108 -6.11 14.56 -12.55
C VAL A 108 -5.44 13.20 -12.32
N LYS A 109 -4.66 12.72 -13.29
CA LYS A 109 -3.94 11.44 -13.19
C LYS A 109 -2.96 11.44 -12.01
N HIS A 110 -2.12 12.46 -11.91
CA HIS A 110 -1.16 12.63 -10.81
C HIS A 110 -1.87 12.61 -9.46
N GLU A 111 -3.02 13.30 -9.37
CA GLU A 111 -3.80 13.37 -8.14
C GLU A 111 -4.43 12.03 -7.74
N ILE A 112 -4.96 11.30 -8.73
CA ILE A 112 -5.45 9.93 -8.53
C ILE A 112 -4.35 9.03 -8.02
N GLU A 113 -3.14 9.10 -8.59
CA GLU A 113 -2.00 8.30 -8.15
C GLU A 113 -1.60 8.66 -6.70
N ARG A 114 -1.59 9.94 -6.34
CA ARG A 114 -1.30 10.39 -4.98
C ARG A 114 -2.33 9.88 -3.97
N VAL A 115 -3.63 10.10 -4.24
CA VAL A 115 -4.72 9.66 -3.36
C VAL A 115 -4.78 8.13 -3.27
N ARG A 116 -4.49 7.41 -4.36
CA ARG A 116 -4.36 5.93 -4.33
C ARG A 116 -3.23 5.49 -3.43
N LYS A 117 -2.04 6.08 -3.56
CA LYS A 117 -0.88 5.76 -2.72
C LYS A 117 -1.17 6.02 -1.25
N ALA A 118 -1.76 7.17 -0.93
CA ALA A 118 -2.21 7.53 0.41
C ALA A 118 -3.21 6.53 0.99
N ARG A 119 -4.23 6.15 0.21
CA ARG A 119 -5.24 5.16 0.61
C ARG A 119 -4.63 3.78 0.83
N LEU A 120 -3.70 3.39 -0.04
CA LEU A 120 -3.00 2.11 0.06
C LEU A 120 -2.13 2.05 1.33
N GLN A 121 -1.46 3.14 1.66
CA GLN A 121 -0.71 3.29 2.92
C GLN A 121 -1.62 3.29 4.16
N GLU A 122 -2.79 3.96 4.10
CA GLU A 122 -3.78 3.92 5.19
C GLU A 122 -4.34 2.51 5.42
N MET A 123 -4.54 1.75 4.34
CA MET A 123 -4.97 0.34 4.40
C MET A 123 -3.86 -0.60 4.90
N GLY A 124 -2.65 -0.10 5.14
CA GLY A 124 -1.51 -0.90 5.59
C GLY A 124 -1.08 -1.96 4.59
N ALA A 125 -1.38 -1.78 3.31
CA ALA A 125 -1.11 -2.75 2.25
C ALA A 125 0.01 -2.22 1.34
N ASP A 126 1.27 -2.46 1.69
CA ASP A 126 2.40 -2.19 0.82
C ASP A 126 2.55 -3.28 -0.26
N LYS A 127 3.37 -3.02 -1.29
CA LYS A 127 3.81 -4.03 -2.25
C LYS A 127 4.33 -5.28 -1.55
N ASN A 128 5.05 -5.09 -0.43
CA ASN A 128 5.59 -6.17 0.38
C ASN A 128 4.50 -7.02 1.02
N ASP A 129 3.36 -6.45 1.42
CA ASP A 129 2.24 -7.20 2.00
C ASP A 129 1.53 -8.04 0.93
N VAL A 130 1.36 -7.50 -0.28
CA VAL A 130 0.84 -8.26 -1.42
C VAL A 130 1.78 -9.40 -1.80
N LEU A 131 3.10 -9.16 -1.76
CA LEU A 131 4.09 -10.20 -2.00
C LEU A 131 4.07 -11.26 -0.89
N ALA A 132 3.93 -10.88 0.37
CA ALA A 132 3.80 -11.81 1.48
C ALA A 132 2.56 -12.71 1.33
N ASP A 133 1.42 -12.16 0.92
CA ASP A 133 0.22 -12.95 0.66
C ASP A 133 0.38 -13.87 -0.56
N LEU A 134 1.03 -13.41 -1.63
CA LEU A 134 1.38 -14.26 -2.77
C LEU A 134 2.34 -15.38 -2.35
N MET A 135 3.30 -15.13 -1.46
CA MET A 135 4.18 -16.15 -0.89
C MET A 135 3.39 -17.19 -0.10
N LYS A 136 2.47 -16.77 0.76
CA LYS A 136 1.60 -17.71 1.50
C LYS A 136 0.81 -18.61 0.54
N GLN A 137 0.25 -18.07 -0.54
CA GLN A 137 -0.46 -18.85 -1.57
C GLN A 137 0.46 -19.76 -2.38
N ALA A 138 1.64 -19.27 -2.77
CA ALA A 138 2.61 -20.00 -3.58
C ALA A 138 3.15 -21.25 -2.87
N PHE A 139 3.26 -21.19 -1.55
CA PHE A 139 3.81 -22.26 -0.72
C PHE A 139 2.76 -22.92 0.18
N SER A 140 1.47 -22.67 -0.06
CA SER A 140 0.40 -23.33 0.68
C SER A 140 0.31 -24.82 0.33
N ASP A 141 0.13 -25.65 1.36
CA ASP A 141 -0.14 -27.08 1.20
C ASP A 141 -1.56 -27.43 1.69
N ILE A 142 -2.26 -28.24 0.91
CA ILE A 142 -3.63 -28.66 1.21
C ILE A 142 -3.68 -29.65 2.39
N GLY A 143 -2.61 -30.43 2.62
CA GLY A 143 -2.51 -31.34 3.78
C GLY A 143 -2.48 -30.62 5.13
N SER A 144 -2.21 -29.32 5.13
CA SER A 144 -2.31 -28.48 6.34
C SER A 144 -3.75 -28.28 6.82
N TYR A 145 -4.75 -28.57 5.98
CA TYR A 145 -6.17 -28.26 6.24
C TYR A 145 -7.07 -29.47 6.46
N LEU A 146 -6.62 -30.65 6.04
CA LEU A 146 -7.40 -31.87 6.12
C LEU A 146 -6.54 -33.07 6.50
N ASP A 147 -7.19 -34.04 7.11
CA ASP A 147 -6.70 -35.40 7.31
C ASP A 147 -7.53 -36.33 6.42
N PHE A 148 -6.89 -37.34 5.84
CA PHE A 148 -7.57 -38.32 5.01
C PHE A 148 -7.00 -39.71 5.26
N GLY A 149 -7.82 -40.72 5.01
CA GLY A 149 -7.44 -42.12 5.18
C GLY A 149 -8.41 -43.04 4.47
N GLY A 150 -8.15 -44.33 4.60
CA GLY A 150 -9.00 -45.39 4.07
C GLY A 150 -9.29 -46.45 5.12
N TYR A 151 -10.42 -47.12 4.95
CA TYR A 151 -10.75 -48.33 5.70
C TYR A 151 -11.49 -49.30 4.79
N ASP A 152 -11.39 -50.57 5.16
CA ASP A 152 -12.01 -51.68 4.46
C ASP A 152 -13.31 -52.05 5.16
N GLU A 153 -14.40 -52.15 4.40
CA GLU A 153 -15.68 -52.67 4.87
C GLU A 153 -16.06 -53.91 4.06
N PHE A 154 -16.61 -54.93 4.71
CA PHE A 154 -17.22 -56.02 3.97
C PHE A 154 -18.43 -55.50 3.19
N ALA A 155 -18.55 -55.91 1.92
CA ALA A 155 -19.78 -55.70 1.17
C ALA A 155 -20.88 -56.55 1.83
N ILE A 156 -22.01 -55.94 2.14
CA ILE A 156 -23.15 -56.61 2.77
C ILE A 156 -24.33 -56.69 1.81
N ASP A 157 -25.11 -57.76 1.92
CA ASP A 157 -26.31 -57.96 1.11
C ASP A 157 -27.53 -57.26 1.73
N TYR A 158 -28.70 -57.41 1.11
CA TYR A 158 -29.95 -56.81 1.62
C TYR A 158 -30.40 -57.38 2.98
N GLN A 159 -29.81 -58.49 3.43
CA GLN A 159 -30.08 -59.15 4.71
C GLN A 159 -29.02 -58.80 5.77
N GLY A 160 -27.95 -58.10 5.38
CA GLY A 160 -26.87 -57.67 6.27
C GLY A 160 -25.71 -58.66 6.37
N GLU A 161 -25.70 -59.73 5.57
CA GLU A 161 -24.65 -60.74 5.57
C GLU A 161 -23.52 -60.36 4.60
N PRO A 162 -22.24 -60.67 4.90
CA PRO A 162 -21.13 -60.39 3.99
C PRO A 162 -21.31 -61.10 2.64
N LEU A 163 -21.26 -60.34 1.53
CA LEU A 163 -21.16 -60.90 0.19
C LEU A 163 -19.87 -61.71 0.11
N VAL A 164 -20.01 -62.93 -0.40
CA VAL A 164 -18.89 -63.79 -0.73
C VAL A 164 -18.71 -63.86 -2.24
N ASP A 165 -17.47 -63.96 -2.69
CA ASP A 165 -17.13 -64.21 -4.08
C ASP A 165 -17.41 -65.67 -4.48
N VAL A 166 -17.06 -66.03 -5.72
CA VAL A 166 -17.26 -67.39 -6.27
C VAL A 166 -16.43 -68.44 -5.50
N ASP A 167 -15.37 -68.02 -4.83
CA ASP A 167 -14.45 -68.87 -4.06
C ASP A 167 -14.79 -68.89 -2.55
N GLY A 168 -15.84 -68.17 -2.13
CA GLY A 168 -16.31 -68.10 -0.75
C GLY A 168 -15.59 -67.07 0.13
N ASN A 169 -14.76 -66.19 -0.43
CA ASN A 169 -14.08 -65.13 0.34
C ASN A 169 -14.97 -63.88 0.44
N PRO A 170 -14.95 -63.15 1.57
CA PRO A 170 -15.69 -61.90 1.71
C PRO A 170 -15.24 -60.85 0.70
N VAL A 171 -16.19 -60.23 0.02
CA VAL A 171 -15.95 -59.08 -0.86
C VAL A 171 -15.68 -57.85 0.00
N ILE A 172 -14.57 -57.15 -0.27
CA ILE A 172 -14.14 -55.96 0.48
C ILE A 172 -14.40 -54.70 -0.35
N ASN A 173 -15.08 -53.73 0.26
CA ASN A 173 -15.23 -52.37 -0.25
C ASN A 173 -14.19 -51.47 0.39
N HIS A 174 -13.36 -50.84 -0.44
CA HIS A 174 -12.42 -49.81 0.01
C HIS A 174 -13.15 -48.47 0.08
N ARG A 175 -13.25 -47.89 1.28
CA ARG A 175 -13.78 -46.53 1.47
C ARG A 175 -12.67 -45.58 1.89
N SER A 176 -12.79 -44.35 1.41
CA SER A 176 -11.93 -43.23 1.82
C SER A 176 -12.73 -42.23 2.64
N TRP A 177 -12.07 -41.60 3.59
CA TRP A 177 -12.63 -40.49 4.36
C TRP A 177 -11.71 -39.28 4.31
N VAL A 178 -12.31 -38.10 4.43
CA VAL A 178 -11.63 -36.81 4.50
C VAL A 178 -12.26 -36.01 5.63
N GLN A 179 -11.43 -35.50 6.53
CA GLN A 179 -11.85 -34.70 7.67
C GLN A 179 -11.09 -33.37 7.68
N LEU A 180 -11.80 -32.25 7.84
CA LEU A 180 -11.15 -30.96 8.00
C LEU A 180 -10.58 -30.81 9.41
N LYS A 181 -9.42 -30.17 9.49
CA LYS A 181 -8.83 -29.75 10.76
C LYS A 181 -9.62 -28.60 11.36
N ASP A 182 -9.47 -28.42 12.67
CA ASP A 182 -10.14 -27.33 13.39
C ASP A 182 -9.73 -25.97 12.81
N LYS A 183 -10.71 -25.08 12.59
CA LYS A 183 -10.51 -23.74 12.06
C LYS A 183 -9.46 -22.95 12.86
N SER A 184 -9.39 -23.15 14.18
CA SER A 184 -8.44 -22.46 15.06
C SER A 184 -6.99 -22.86 14.84
N LEU A 185 -6.74 -23.97 14.14
CA LEU A 185 -5.40 -24.52 13.89
C LEU A 185 -4.92 -24.27 12.45
N VAL A 186 -5.74 -23.69 11.58
CA VAL A 186 -5.45 -23.58 10.14
C VAL A 186 -5.64 -22.15 9.62
N ASP A 187 -4.82 -21.75 8.65
CA ASP A 187 -4.89 -20.43 8.03
C ASP A 187 -6.00 -20.36 6.96
N THR A 188 -7.18 -19.91 7.36
CA THR A 188 -8.32 -19.83 6.42
C THR A 188 -8.14 -18.82 5.27
N SER A 189 -7.12 -17.95 5.30
CA SER A 189 -6.91 -16.95 4.23
C SER A 189 -6.58 -17.56 2.87
N LEU A 190 -6.09 -18.81 2.85
CA LEU A 190 -5.66 -19.53 1.65
C LEU A 190 -6.78 -20.37 1.01
N ILE A 191 -7.93 -20.45 1.68
CA ILE A 191 -9.08 -21.24 1.24
C ILE A 191 -9.83 -20.46 0.17
N LYS A 192 -9.93 -21.06 -1.03
CA LYS A 192 -10.73 -20.55 -2.14
C LYS A 192 -12.19 -21.02 -2.03
N LYS A 193 -12.42 -22.26 -1.59
CA LYS A 193 -13.75 -22.85 -1.48
C LYS A 193 -13.78 -23.96 -0.43
N VAL A 194 -14.86 -24.01 0.35
CA VAL A 194 -15.23 -25.15 1.20
C VAL A 194 -16.70 -25.46 0.96
N SER A 195 -17.02 -26.73 0.72
CA SER A 195 -18.41 -27.20 0.58
C SER A 195 -18.55 -28.66 0.98
N ILE A 196 -19.77 -29.09 1.31
CA ILE A 196 -20.10 -30.50 1.55
C ILE A 196 -20.86 -31.00 0.32
N GLY A 197 -20.27 -31.96 -0.39
CA GLY A 197 -20.88 -32.68 -1.51
C GLY A 197 -21.58 -33.96 -1.06
N ARG A 198 -22.06 -34.73 -2.04
CA ARG A 198 -22.72 -36.04 -1.81
C ARG A 198 -21.79 -37.03 -1.09
N ASP A 199 -20.51 -37.00 -1.43
CA ASP A 199 -19.53 -38.02 -1.03
C ASP A 199 -18.51 -37.47 0.01
N GLY A 200 -18.75 -36.28 0.56
CA GLY A 200 -17.91 -35.70 1.60
C GLY A 200 -17.52 -34.24 1.36
N VAL A 201 -16.47 -33.79 2.05
CA VAL A 201 -16.00 -32.41 2.01
C VAL A 201 -15.20 -32.13 0.73
N VAL A 202 -15.44 -30.98 0.12
CA VAL A 202 -14.68 -30.42 -0.98
C VAL A 202 -13.97 -29.16 -0.48
N LEU A 203 -12.65 -29.16 -0.54
CA LEU A 203 -11.78 -28.05 -0.16
C LEU A 203 -10.89 -27.67 -1.34
N ASP A 204 -11.00 -26.42 -1.79
CA ASP A 204 -10.08 -25.84 -2.78
C ASP A 204 -9.28 -24.72 -2.15
N LEU A 205 -7.97 -24.70 -2.40
CA LEU A 205 -7.10 -23.57 -2.10
C LEU A 205 -6.97 -22.63 -3.30
N TYR A 206 -6.41 -21.44 -3.08
CA TYR A 206 -5.99 -20.57 -4.19
C TYR A 206 -4.90 -21.24 -5.05
N ASP A 207 -4.81 -20.80 -6.30
CA ASP A 207 -3.91 -21.40 -7.29
C ASP A 207 -2.44 -21.09 -6.96
N LYS A 208 -1.74 -22.09 -6.44
CA LYS A 208 -0.31 -21.98 -6.08
C LYS A 208 0.59 -21.68 -7.27
N GLN A 209 0.31 -22.24 -8.45
CA GLN A 209 1.17 -22.08 -9.63
C GLN A 209 1.07 -20.64 -10.14
N LYS A 210 -0.15 -20.09 -10.16
CA LYS A 210 -0.38 -18.70 -10.54
C LYS A 210 0.25 -17.72 -9.55
N ALA A 211 0.25 -18.04 -8.26
CA ALA A 211 0.94 -17.24 -7.24
C ALA A 211 2.47 -17.27 -7.44
N GLN A 212 3.04 -18.46 -7.70
CA GLN A 212 4.47 -18.65 -8.01
C GLN A 212 4.89 -17.89 -9.28
N GLU A 213 4.11 -17.98 -10.35
CA GLU A 213 4.37 -17.27 -11.61
C GLU A 213 4.44 -15.75 -11.38
N ARG A 214 3.49 -15.21 -10.60
CA ARG A 214 3.47 -13.78 -10.26
C ARG A 214 4.65 -13.35 -9.40
N LEU A 215 5.06 -14.17 -8.44
CA LEU A 215 6.25 -13.92 -7.62
C LEU A 215 7.52 -13.92 -8.49
N LEU A 216 7.68 -14.94 -9.34
CA LEU A 216 8.82 -15.06 -10.23
C LEU A 216 8.91 -13.86 -11.19
N ALA A 217 7.77 -13.42 -11.74
CA ALA A 217 7.71 -12.24 -12.58
C ALA A 217 8.17 -10.96 -11.83
N GLU A 218 7.79 -10.79 -10.57
CA GLU A 218 8.20 -9.63 -9.78
C GLU A 218 9.70 -9.69 -9.40
N ILE A 219 10.22 -10.87 -9.05
CA ILE A 219 11.64 -11.08 -8.79
C ILE A 219 12.46 -10.75 -10.04
N ASN A 220 12.10 -11.31 -11.20
CA ASN A 220 12.79 -11.05 -12.46
C ASN A 220 12.76 -9.57 -12.84
N LYS A 221 11.64 -8.88 -12.61
CA LYS A 221 11.53 -7.44 -12.83
C LYS A 221 12.47 -6.64 -11.93
N SER A 222 12.57 -7.00 -10.64
CA SER A 222 13.49 -6.33 -9.72
C SER A 222 14.96 -6.52 -10.12
N GLN A 223 15.36 -7.73 -10.52
CA GLN A 223 16.70 -8.02 -11.00
C GLN A 223 17.04 -7.25 -12.28
N GLN A 224 16.11 -7.17 -13.24
CA GLN A 224 16.29 -6.39 -14.46
C GLN A 224 16.47 -4.89 -14.17
N VAL A 225 15.66 -4.32 -13.26
CA VAL A 225 15.79 -2.92 -12.86
C VAL A 225 17.15 -2.65 -12.22
N GLU A 226 17.63 -3.57 -11.38
CA GLU A 226 18.93 -3.44 -10.73
C GLU A 226 20.09 -3.52 -11.74
N LEU A 227 20.03 -4.48 -12.67
CA LEU A 227 20.98 -4.62 -13.78
C LEU A 227 21.01 -3.37 -14.69
N GLU A 228 19.85 -2.84 -15.07
CA GLU A 228 19.75 -1.61 -15.87
C GLU A 228 20.29 -0.40 -15.10
N SER A 229 20.00 -0.29 -13.79
CA SER A 229 20.58 0.77 -12.96
C SER A 229 22.10 0.68 -12.84
N ALA A 230 22.65 -0.54 -12.75
CA ALA A 230 24.08 -0.79 -12.73
C ALA A 230 24.74 -0.43 -14.08
N ARG A 231 24.10 -0.77 -15.21
CA ARG A 231 24.53 -0.37 -16.56
C ARG A 231 24.55 1.14 -16.72
N VAL A 232 23.50 1.84 -16.29
CA VAL A 232 23.42 3.31 -16.33
C VAL A 232 24.52 3.94 -15.47
N ARG A 233 24.75 3.45 -14.25
CA ARG A 233 25.86 3.92 -13.40
C ARG A 233 27.22 3.72 -14.07
N ARG A 234 27.42 2.58 -14.74
CA ARG A 234 28.64 2.31 -15.51
C ARG A 234 28.82 3.29 -16.67
N VAL A 235 27.79 3.52 -17.47
CA VAL A 235 27.85 4.47 -18.61
C VAL A 235 28.16 5.89 -18.13
N ILE A 236 27.55 6.32 -17.02
CA ILE A 236 27.85 7.63 -16.41
C ILE A 236 29.30 7.70 -15.95
N ALA A 237 29.81 6.66 -15.28
CA ALA A 237 31.20 6.60 -14.85
C ALA A 237 32.16 6.65 -16.05
N ASP A 238 31.90 5.87 -17.11
CA ASP A 238 32.69 5.86 -18.34
C ASP A 238 32.69 7.24 -19.03
N ALA A 239 31.55 7.94 -19.04
CA ALA A 239 31.44 9.30 -19.58
C ALA A 239 32.24 10.33 -18.77
N ILE A 240 32.16 10.27 -17.43
CA ILE A 240 32.95 11.14 -16.53
C ILE A 240 34.45 10.89 -16.74
N ILE A 241 34.86 9.63 -16.91
CA ILE A 241 36.26 9.28 -17.19
C ILE A 241 36.68 9.82 -18.55
N ALA A 242 35.84 9.70 -19.59
CA ALA A 242 36.14 10.24 -20.91
C ALA A 242 36.28 11.77 -20.89
N GLU A 243 35.41 12.47 -20.14
CA GLU A 243 35.53 13.92 -19.93
C GLU A 243 36.80 14.29 -19.16
N ALA A 244 37.16 13.53 -18.11
CA ALA A 244 38.39 13.74 -17.35
C ALA A 244 39.65 13.50 -18.22
N LYS A 245 39.67 12.43 -19.02
CA LYS A 245 40.73 12.16 -20.01
C LYS A 245 40.82 13.28 -21.05
N ALA A 246 39.67 13.74 -21.58
CA ALA A 246 39.63 14.84 -22.54
C ALA A 246 40.12 16.18 -21.94
N ALA A 247 39.84 16.44 -20.66
CA ALA A 247 40.34 17.60 -19.95
C ALA A 247 41.86 17.51 -19.68
N ALA A 248 42.38 16.30 -19.37
CA ALA A 248 43.81 16.06 -19.15
C ALA A 248 44.67 16.26 -20.42
N ILE A 249 44.09 16.14 -21.62
CA ILE A 249 44.73 16.47 -22.92
C ILE A 249 45.17 17.94 -23.00
N GLN A 250 44.66 18.82 -22.13
CA GLN A 250 45.10 20.22 -22.04
C GLN A 250 46.32 20.45 -21.12
N THR A 251 46.86 19.41 -20.48
CA THR A 251 48.04 19.48 -19.58
C THR A 251 49.22 18.65 -20.11
N THR A 252 50.44 19.13 -19.90
CA THR A 252 51.70 18.62 -20.49
C THR A 252 51.94 17.10 -20.32
N GLY A 253 52.36 16.44 -21.40
CA GLY A 253 52.25 14.98 -21.63
C GLY A 253 52.93 14.00 -20.65
N ALA A 254 53.85 14.42 -19.79
CA ALA A 254 54.50 13.52 -18.83
C ALA A 254 53.64 13.22 -17.58
N GLU A 255 52.76 14.14 -17.19
CA GLU A 255 51.79 13.94 -16.10
C GLU A 255 50.62 13.04 -16.54
N GLN A 256 50.39 13.01 -17.86
CA GLN A 256 49.24 12.41 -18.53
C GLN A 256 49.34 10.88 -18.61
N GLU A 257 50.51 10.35 -19.02
CA GLU A 257 50.74 8.89 -19.04
C GLU A 257 50.61 8.25 -17.66
N ARG A 258 51.04 8.95 -16.59
CA ARG A 258 50.89 8.44 -15.21
C ARG A 258 49.43 8.41 -14.76
N GLN A 259 48.64 9.42 -15.13
CA GLN A 259 47.21 9.45 -14.80
C GLN A 259 46.43 8.39 -15.60
N ASP A 260 46.75 8.19 -16.87
CA ASP A 260 46.11 7.17 -17.70
C ASP A 260 46.42 5.75 -17.20
N GLU A 261 47.67 5.43 -16.84
CA GLU A 261 48.01 4.14 -16.22
C GLU A 261 47.28 3.92 -14.89
N GLN A 262 47.12 4.97 -14.08
CA GLN A 262 46.43 4.88 -12.80
C GLN A 262 44.93 4.65 -12.96
N ILE A 263 44.30 5.29 -13.97
CA ILE A 263 42.90 5.07 -14.34
C ILE A 263 42.69 3.65 -14.87
N ASP A 264 43.58 3.16 -15.74
CA ASP A 264 43.45 1.83 -16.34
C ASP A 264 43.64 0.71 -15.29
N ARG A 265 44.52 0.90 -14.29
CA ARG A 265 44.63 -0.02 -13.14
C ARG A 265 43.37 -0.03 -12.27
N LEU A 266 42.76 1.13 -12.04
CA LEU A 266 41.50 1.21 -11.29
C LEU A 266 40.35 0.52 -12.05
N LEU A 267 40.28 0.69 -13.37
CA LEU A 267 39.29 0.00 -14.22
C LEU A 267 39.47 -1.52 -14.21
N ALA A 268 40.71 -2.01 -14.25
CA ALA A 268 40.99 -3.44 -14.12
C ALA A 268 40.51 -3.98 -12.76
N GLY A 269 40.75 -3.24 -11.67
CA GLY A 269 40.27 -3.60 -10.33
C GLY A 269 38.73 -3.64 -10.23
N ILE A 270 38.05 -2.65 -10.79
CA ILE A 270 36.57 -2.60 -10.81
C ILE A 270 35.98 -3.78 -11.60
N ASN A 271 36.56 -4.12 -12.76
CA ASN A 271 36.09 -5.26 -13.55
C ASN A 271 36.28 -6.60 -12.83
N ILE A 272 37.39 -6.77 -12.10
CA ILE A 272 37.63 -7.98 -11.30
C ILE A 272 36.58 -8.10 -10.19
N ILE A 273 36.34 -7.02 -9.44
CA ILE A 273 35.32 -6.99 -8.38
C ILE A 273 33.93 -7.28 -8.95
N ALA A 274 33.58 -6.69 -10.10
CA ALA A 274 32.29 -6.92 -10.75
C ALA A 274 32.11 -8.38 -11.21
N GLN A 275 33.16 -9.02 -11.73
CA GLN A 275 33.10 -10.43 -12.12
C GLN A 275 32.98 -11.37 -10.91
N GLU A 276 33.61 -11.01 -9.79
CA GLU A 276 33.55 -11.81 -8.56
C GLU A 276 32.19 -11.71 -7.86
N GLU A 277 31.55 -10.54 -7.89
CA GLU A 277 30.17 -10.34 -7.44
C GLU A 277 29.16 -11.12 -8.31
N LEU A 278 29.33 -11.10 -9.64
CA LEU A 278 28.52 -11.90 -10.57
C LEU A 278 28.64 -13.40 -10.30
N ARG A 279 29.86 -13.88 -10.02
CA ARG A 279 30.11 -15.30 -9.76
C ARG A 279 29.52 -15.76 -8.42
N LYS A 280 29.55 -14.92 -7.38
CA LYS A 280 28.90 -15.19 -6.09
C LYS A 280 27.37 -15.24 -6.20
N ALA A 281 26.79 -14.43 -7.09
CA ALA A 281 25.36 -14.47 -7.36
C ALA A 281 24.91 -15.78 -8.03
N ASP A 282 25.75 -16.37 -8.89
CA ASP A 282 25.49 -17.67 -9.52
C ASP A 282 25.70 -18.85 -8.57
N GLU A 283 26.70 -18.81 -7.69
CA GLU A 283 26.99 -19.88 -6.71
C GLU A 283 25.98 -19.94 -5.54
N GLY A 284 25.26 -18.85 -5.25
CA GLY A 284 24.23 -18.79 -4.20
C GLY A 284 22.84 -19.30 -4.60
N ASN A 285 22.67 -19.74 -5.84
CA ASN A 285 21.38 -20.16 -6.43
C ASN A 285 21.33 -21.68 -6.74
N GLY A 286 22.27 -22.46 -6.20
CA GLY A 286 22.36 -23.93 -6.31
C GLY A 286 21.81 -24.67 -5.11
#